data_AF-A0A1V5TJI4-F1
#
_entry.id   AF-A0A1V5TJI4-F1
#
_cell.length_a   1.000
_cell.length_b   1.000
_cell.length_c   1.000
_cell.angle_alpha   90.00
_cell.angle_beta   90.00
_cell.angle_gamma   90.00
#
_symmetry.space_group_name_H-M   'P 1'
#
loop_
_entity.id
_entity.type
_entity.pdbx_description
1 polymer ?
#
loop_
_entity_poly.entity_id
_entity_poly.type
_entity_poly.pdbx_seq_one_letter_code
_entity_poly.pdbx_strand_id
1 'polypeptide(L)'
;MDLLVFSYLISSLKKIKQLTIIINKFYGMANVNILLPFILKWEGGFVNDLTDKGGATNKGVTIGTWRKIGYDKDGDGDIDIDDLRLLSIEDVRDRVLKPHYWDRWQADRIESQKVANILVDWVWCSGKHGIIIPQRILGVKQDGIVGNQTLFAVNEYDPNRLFDMLIKARIYFIEDIVNKSVLDYEKKIGRRATENELLRYTQKRFKKGWLNRIESIKKI
;
A
#
# COMPACT_ATOMS: atom_id res chain seq x y z
N MET A 1 30.69 -43.48 17.61
CA MET A 1 30.64 -42.28 16.75
C MET A 1 31.41 -41.20 17.49
N ASP A 2 32.57 -40.77 16.98
CA ASP A 2 33.47 -39.89 17.70
C ASP A 2 32.86 -38.52 17.98
N LEU A 3 33.15 -37.96 19.16
CA LEU A 3 32.75 -36.61 19.58
C LEU A 3 33.16 -35.54 18.57
N LEU A 4 34.27 -35.74 17.86
CA LEU A 4 34.76 -34.87 16.78
C LEU A 4 33.81 -34.84 15.58
N VAL A 5 33.28 -36.00 15.18
CA VAL A 5 32.32 -36.12 14.07
C VAL A 5 30.99 -35.45 14.43
N PHE A 6 30.54 -35.60 15.67
CA PHE A 6 29.31 -34.97 16.16
C PHE A 6 29.41 -33.43 16.21
N SER A 7 30.53 -32.90 16.71
CA SER A 7 30.81 -31.45 16.73
C SER A 7 30.84 -30.84 15.32
N TYR A 8 31.49 -31.53 14.38
CA TYR A 8 31.55 -31.10 12.98
C TYR A 8 30.16 -31.06 12.31
N LEU A 9 29.33 -32.07 12.56
CA LEU A 9 27.95 -32.11 12.06
C LEU A 9 27.09 -30.96 12.61
N ILE A 10 27.20 -30.63 13.91
CA ILE A 10 26.49 -29.49 14.51
C ILE A 10 26.92 -28.16 13.90
N SER A 11 28.23 -27.95 13.71
CA SER A 11 28.76 -26.72 13.09
C SER A 11 28.26 -26.57 11.65
N SER A 12 28.25 -27.67 10.89
CA SER A 12 27.76 -27.71 9.51
C SER A 12 26.25 -27.41 9.43
N LEU A 13 25.45 -27.99 10.33
CA LEU A 13 24.01 -27.70 10.44
C LEU A 13 23.72 -26.22 10.77
N LYS A 14 24.53 -25.59 11.64
CA LYS A 14 24.41 -24.15 11.93
C LYS A 14 24.69 -23.30 10.70
N LYS A 15 25.74 -23.62 9.92
CA LYS A 15 26.03 -22.93 8.65
C LYS A 15 24.92 -23.11 7.61
N ILE A 16 24.37 -24.33 7.47
CA ILE A 16 23.25 -24.59 6.56
C ILE A 16 22.03 -23.78 6.97
N LYS A 17 21.65 -23.77 8.27
CA LYS A 17 20.55 -22.92 8.75
C LYS A 17 20.79 -21.44 8.47
N GLN A 18 22.00 -20.94 8.70
CA GLN A 18 22.36 -19.55 8.40
C GLN A 18 22.23 -19.26 6.90
N LEU A 19 22.72 -20.17 6.05
CA LEU A 19 22.64 -20.04 4.60
C LEU A 19 21.19 -20.08 4.10
N THR A 20 20.35 -20.97 4.65
CA THR A 20 18.92 -21.01 4.34
C THR A 20 18.20 -19.73 4.75
N ILE A 21 18.55 -19.13 5.90
CA ILE A 21 18.04 -17.81 6.31
C ILE A 21 18.45 -16.75 5.29
N ILE A 22 19.72 -16.71 4.87
CA ILE A 22 20.22 -15.75 3.89
C ILE A 22 19.55 -15.94 2.53
N ILE A 23 19.42 -17.18 2.05
CA ILE A 23 18.76 -17.50 0.77
C ILE A 23 17.28 -17.10 0.83
N ASN A 24 16.57 -17.42 1.91
CA ASN A 24 15.19 -16.98 2.08
C ASN A 24 15.08 -15.45 2.17
N LYS A 25 16.09 -14.78 2.75
CA LYS A 25 16.21 -13.32 2.75
C LYS A 25 16.41 -12.77 1.34
N PHE A 26 17.06 -13.49 0.43
CA PHE A 26 17.26 -13.04 -0.95
C PHE A 26 16.08 -13.39 -1.89
N TYR A 27 15.42 -14.53 -1.68
CA TYR A 27 14.32 -15.01 -2.55
C TYR A 27 12.91 -14.71 -2.01
N GLY A 28 12.79 -14.23 -0.77
CA GLY A 28 11.52 -13.92 -0.10
C GLY A 28 11.11 -12.45 -0.12
N MET A 29 11.66 -11.64 -1.02
CA MET A 29 11.28 -10.22 -1.11
C MET A 29 9.86 -10.04 -1.61
N ALA A 30 9.22 -8.96 -1.16
CA ALA A 30 7.88 -8.62 -1.59
C ALA A 30 7.82 -8.35 -3.11
N ASN A 31 6.68 -8.67 -3.71
CA ASN A 31 6.44 -8.61 -5.14
C ASN A 31 5.22 -7.72 -5.42
N VAL A 32 5.42 -6.67 -6.24
CA VAL A 32 4.37 -5.72 -6.63
C VAL A 32 3.19 -6.40 -7.34
N ASN A 33 3.41 -7.52 -8.03
CA ASN A 33 2.37 -8.24 -8.75
C ASN A 33 1.34 -8.89 -7.81
N ILE A 34 1.65 -9.05 -6.51
CA ILE A 34 0.68 -9.53 -5.51
C ILE A 34 -0.26 -8.39 -5.08
N LEU A 35 0.23 -7.16 -5.00
CA LEU A 35 -0.56 -6.00 -4.61
C LEU A 35 -1.41 -5.44 -5.77
N LEU A 36 -0.91 -5.54 -7.00
CA LEU A 36 -1.56 -4.95 -8.18
C LEU A 36 -3.04 -5.37 -8.35
N PRO A 37 -3.43 -6.66 -8.29
CA PRO A 37 -4.84 -7.06 -8.41
C PRO A 37 -5.72 -6.44 -7.32
N PHE A 38 -5.19 -6.25 -6.12
CA PHE A 38 -5.91 -5.61 -5.03
C PHE A 38 -6.17 -4.13 -5.31
N ILE A 39 -5.17 -3.39 -5.81
CA ILE A 39 -5.34 -1.98 -6.19
C ILE A 39 -6.39 -1.87 -7.30
N LEU A 40 -6.25 -2.66 -8.37
CA LEU A 40 -7.19 -2.64 -9.50
C LEU A 40 -8.64 -2.92 -9.10
N LYS A 41 -8.85 -3.89 -8.20
CA LYS A 41 -10.18 -4.23 -7.66
C LYS A 41 -10.81 -3.04 -6.93
N TRP A 42 -10.05 -2.37 -6.06
CA TRP A 42 -10.60 -1.30 -5.21
C TRP A 42 -10.79 0.02 -5.92
N GLU A 43 -10.07 0.24 -7.01
CA GLU A 43 -10.18 1.43 -7.83
C GLU A 43 -11.13 1.25 -9.04
N GLY A 44 -11.92 0.16 -9.03
CA GLY A 44 -13.05 -0.04 -9.94
C GLY A 44 -12.70 -0.59 -11.32
N GLY A 45 -11.47 -1.07 -11.54
CA GLY A 45 -11.01 -1.49 -12.86
C GLY A 45 -10.57 -2.94 -12.99
N PHE A 46 -11.12 -3.82 -12.13
CA PHE A 46 -11.16 -5.26 -12.43
C PHE A 46 -12.60 -5.67 -12.74
N VAL A 47 -13.03 -5.37 -13.97
CA VAL A 47 -14.24 -5.92 -14.58
C VAL A 47 -13.75 -6.74 -15.78
N ASN A 48 -13.77 -8.07 -15.66
CA ASN A 48 -13.46 -8.97 -16.78
C ASN A 48 -14.71 -9.14 -17.64
N ASP A 49 -15.23 -8.04 -18.20
CA ASP A 49 -16.40 -8.05 -19.08
C ASP A 49 -16.00 -7.49 -20.46
N LEU A 50 -16.27 -8.28 -21.51
CA LEU A 50 -15.95 -7.97 -22.90
C LEU A 50 -16.77 -6.81 -23.48
N THR A 51 -17.74 -6.26 -22.73
CA THR A 51 -18.71 -5.28 -23.23
C THR A 51 -18.71 -3.93 -22.52
N ASP A 52 -17.85 -3.72 -21.53
CA ASP A 52 -17.97 -2.56 -20.64
C ASP A 52 -17.37 -1.27 -21.23
N LYS A 53 -18.18 -0.20 -21.29
CA LYS A 53 -17.84 1.13 -21.83
C LYS A 53 -17.42 2.06 -20.70
N GLY A 54 -16.36 1.70 -19.98
CA GLY A 54 -15.84 2.45 -18.83
C GLY A 54 -15.68 3.95 -19.12
N GLY A 55 -16.30 4.78 -18.25
CA GLY A 55 -16.09 6.23 -18.22
C GLY A 55 -14.66 6.62 -17.83
N ALA A 56 -14.41 7.91 -17.55
CA ALA A 56 -13.10 8.56 -17.40
C ALA A 56 -12.13 8.02 -16.32
N THR A 57 -12.39 6.86 -15.73
CA THR A 57 -11.49 6.13 -14.82
C THR A 57 -11.38 4.70 -15.33
N ASN A 58 -10.23 4.35 -15.90
CA ASN A 58 -9.91 2.98 -16.29
C ASN A 58 -8.87 2.43 -15.32
N LYS A 59 -9.05 1.18 -14.86
CA LYS A 59 -8.04 0.46 -14.03
C LYS A 59 -7.59 1.23 -12.78
N GLY A 60 -8.42 2.14 -12.29
CA GLY A 60 -8.15 2.88 -11.07
C GLY A 60 -7.20 4.07 -11.15
N VAL A 61 -6.80 4.44 -12.35
CA VAL A 61 -5.97 5.61 -12.58
C VAL A 61 -6.86 6.78 -12.93
N THR A 62 -6.77 7.88 -12.16
CA THR A 62 -7.47 9.12 -12.51
C THR A 62 -6.73 9.87 -13.62
N ILE A 63 -7.44 10.62 -14.44
CA ILE A 63 -6.82 11.47 -15.48
C ILE A 63 -5.82 12.48 -14.91
N GLY A 64 -6.07 12.98 -13.70
CA GLY A 64 -5.15 13.86 -13.01
C GLY A 64 -3.84 13.18 -12.57
N THR A 65 -3.90 11.89 -12.24
CA THR A 65 -2.70 11.07 -11.99
C THR A 65 -1.97 10.79 -13.29
N TRP A 66 -2.71 10.44 -14.35
CA TRP A 66 -2.14 10.07 -15.65
C TRP A 66 -1.44 11.24 -16.36
N ARG A 67 -2.06 12.43 -16.36
CA ARG A 67 -1.44 13.65 -16.89
C ARG A 67 -0.12 14.01 -16.22
N LYS A 68 0.05 13.68 -14.93
CA LYS A 68 1.32 13.90 -14.22
C LYS A 68 2.42 12.90 -14.62
N ILE A 69 2.03 11.72 -15.11
CA ILE A 69 2.95 10.70 -15.60
C ILE A 69 3.49 11.10 -16.98
N GLY A 70 2.72 11.87 -17.76
CA GLY A 70 3.21 12.42 -19.02
C GLY A 70 3.34 11.38 -20.13
N TYR A 71 2.56 10.30 -20.07
CA TYR A 71 2.58 9.22 -21.05
C TYR A 71 1.33 9.28 -21.93
N ASP A 72 1.50 9.90 -23.10
CA ASP A 72 0.60 9.84 -24.25
C ASP A 72 0.70 8.43 -24.87
N LYS A 73 -0.39 7.67 -24.78
CA LYS A 73 -0.46 6.24 -25.08
C LYS A 73 -0.86 6.00 -26.53
N ASP A 74 -1.76 6.79 -27.09
CA ASP A 74 -2.16 6.67 -28.50
C ASP A 74 -1.28 7.50 -29.44
N GLY A 75 -0.48 8.41 -28.90
CA GLY A 75 0.51 9.20 -29.61
C GLY A 75 -0.07 10.39 -30.37
N ASP A 76 -1.27 10.86 -29.98
CA ASP A 76 -1.97 11.95 -30.67
C ASP A 76 -1.50 13.36 -30.27
N GLY A 77 -0.62 13.44 -29.26
CA GLY A 77 0.00 14.66 -28.78
C GLY A 77 -0.73 15.31 -27.60
N ASP A 78 -1.77 14.71 -27.04
CA ASP A 78 -2.37 15.12 -25.77
C ASP A 78 -2.38 13.99 -24.72
N ILE A 79 -2.96 14.26 -23.54
CA ILE A 79 -3.13 13.25 -22.50
C ILE A 79 -4.54 13.34 -21.96
N ASP A 80 -5.38 12.39 -22.36
CA ASP A 80 -6.81 12.45 -22.13
C ASP A 80 -7.43 11.10 -21.70
N ILE A 81 -8.76 10.99 -21.85
CA ILE A 81 -9.52 9.83 -21.42
C ILE A 81 -9.30 8.62 -22.35
N ASP A 82 -8.94 8.85 -23.61
CA ASP A 82 -8.70 7.79 -24.58
C ASP A 82 -7.37 7.07 -24.28
N ASP A 83 -6.35 7.78 -23.81
CA ASP A 83 -5.15 7.16 -23.24
C ASP A 83 -5.44 6.27 -22.04
N LEU A 84 -6.30 6.75 -21.14
CA LEU A 84 -6.71 5.98 -19.96
C LEU A 84 -7.40 4.69 -20.38
N ARG A 85 -8.23 4.71 -21.43
CA ARG A 85 -8.92 3.52 -21.94
C ARG A 85 -7.96 2.47 -22.50
N LEU A 86 -6.81 2.88 -23.00
CA LEU A 86 -5.80 1.99 -23.58
C LEU A 86 -4.84 1.36 -22.56
N LEU A 87 -4.95 1.69 -21.27
CA LEU A 87 -4.04 1.16 -20.25
C LEU A 87 -4.15 -0.36 -20.13
N SER A 88 -3.02 -1.03 -20.32
CA SER A 88 -2.84 -2.43 -19.92
C SER A 88 -2.70 -2.52 -18.38
N ILE A 89 -2.83 -3.75 -17.84
CA ILE A 89 -2.57 -3.97 -16.41
C ILE A 89 -1.08 -3.71 -16.10
N GLU A 90 -0.23 -4.03 -17.06
CA GLU A 90 1.20 -3.82 -17.07
C GLU A 90 1.55 -2.33 -17.07
N ASP A 91 0.83 -1.50 -17.84
CA ASP A 91 1.01 -0.04 -17.83
C ASP A 91 0.69 0.53 -16.43
N VAL A 92 -0.39 0.09 -15.78
CA VAL A 92 -0.71 0.52 -14.42
C VAL A 92 0.39 0.08 -13.44
N ARG A 93 0.92 -1.14 -13.58
CA ARG A 93 2.03 -1.62 -12.76
C ARG A 93 3.29 -0.77 -12.95
N ASP A 94 3.74 -0.64 -14.19
CA ASP A 94 5.09 -0.15 -14.53
C ASP A 94 5.17 1.37 -14.61
N ARG A 95 4.06 2.04 -14.91
CA ARG A 95 4.00 3.51 -15.03
C ARG A 95 3.40 4.19 -13.80
N VAL A 96 2.57 3.50 -13.02
CA VAL A 96 1.84 4.11 -11.89
C VAL A 96 2.26 3.49 -10.56
N LEU A 97 1.86 2.24 -10.30
CA LEU A 97 1.96 1.60 -8.99
C LEU A 97 3.41 1.46 -8.55
N LYS A 98 4.27 0.90 -9.40
CA LYS A 98 5.65 0.62 -9.04
C LYS A 98 6.46 1.91 -8.80
N PRO A 99 6.66 2.80 -9.80
CA PRO A 99 7.56 3.93 -9.65
C PRO A 99 7.11 4.97 -8.62
N HIS A 100 5.79 5.17 -8.44
CA HIS A 100 5.29 6.26 -7.60
C HIS A 100 4.87 5.83 -6.18
N TYR A 101 4.61 4.53 -5.96
CA TYR A 101 4.09 4.04 -4.69
C TYR A 101 4.92 2.90 -4.10
N TRP A 102 5.18 1.84 -4.87
CA TRP A 102 5.98 0.70 -4.43
C TRP A 102 7.43 1.10 -4.13
N ASP A 103 8.07 1.81 -5.07
CA ASP A 103 9.47 2.22 -4.99
C ASP A 103 9.66 3.36 -3.98
N ARG A 104 8.59 4.10 -3.68
CA ARG A 104 8.60 5.10 -2.59
C ARG A 104 8.78 4.46 -1.21
N TRP A 105 8.36 3.21 -1.06
CA TRP A 105 8.67 2.36 0.10
C TRP A 105 9.92 1.49 -0.11
N GLN A 106 10.55 1.56 -1.28
CA GLN A 106 11.57 0.61 -1.74
C GLN A 106 11.12 -0.83 -1.46
N ALA A 107 9.86 -1.15 -1.76
CA ALA A 107 9.20 -2.36 -1.26
C ALA A 107 9.80 -3.67 -1.83
N ASP A 108 10.58 -3.59 -2.92
CA ASP A 108 11.44 -4.70 -3.39
C ASP A 108 12.49 -5.13 -2.34
N ARG A 109 12.73 -4.32 -1.30
CA ARG A 109 13.67 -4.57 -0.20
C ARG A 109 12.95 -4.96 1.11
N ILE A 110 11.64 -5.15 1.08
CA ILE A 110 10.85 -5.56 2.25
C ILE A 110 10.63 -7.07 2.18
N GLU A 111 10.98 -7.78 3.25
CA GLU A 111 10.92 -9.25 3.32
C GLU A 111 9.50 -9.78 3.49
N SER A 112 8.61 -9.01 4.11
CA SER A 112 7.23 -9.45 4.35
C SER A 112 6.28 -8.85 3.33
N GLN A 113 5.70 -9.71 2.47
CA GLN A 113 4.71 -9.30 1.46
C GLN A 113 3.54 -8.51 2.06
N LYS A 114 2.92 -8.99 3.14
CA LYS A 114 1.78 -8.31 3.76
C LYS A 114 2.15 -6.95 4.35
N VAL A 115 3.37 -6.82 4.88
CA VAL A 115 3.88 -5.54 5.39
C VAL A 115 4.10 -4.58 4.22
N ALA A 116 4.74 -5.03 3.13
CA ALA A 116 4.87 -4.23 1.92
C ALA A 116 3.49 -3.80 1.37
N ASN A 117 2.53 -4.72 1.29
CA ASN A 117 1.16 -4.46 0.83
C ASN A 117 0.51 -3.31 1.59
N ILE A 118 0.46 -3.39 2.93
CA ILE A 118 -0.21 -2.36 3.72
C ILE A 118 0.52 -1.01 3.69
N LEU A 119 1.85 -1.02 3.67
CA LEU A 119 2.65 0.21 3.62
C LEU A 119 2.45 0.95 2.29
N VAL A 120 2.55 0.23 1.17
CA VAL A 120 2.37 0.80 -0.17
C VAL A 120 0.92 1.23 -0.39
N ASP A 121 -0.06 0.42 0.01
CA ASP A 121 -1.48 0.78 -0.10
C ASP A 121 -1.85 2.00 0.77
N TRP A 122 -1.18 2.20 1.90
CA TRP A 122 -1.40 3.40 2.71
C TRP A 122 -0.82 4.65 2.05
N VAL A 123 0.34 4.54 1.37
CA VAL A 123 0.86 5.64 0.54
C VAL A 123 -0.07 5.91 -0.65
N TRP A 124 -0.63 4.87 -1.26
CA TRP A 124 -1.64 4.99 -2.32
C TRP A 124 -2.83 5.84 -1.86
N CYS A 125 -3.42 5.51 -0.71
CA CYS A 125 -4.60 6.21 -0.20
C CYS A 125 -4.31 7.57 0.47
N SER A 126 -3.10 7.79 1.01
CA SER A 126 -2.86 8.89 1.96
C SER A 126 -1.49 9.55 1.84
N GLY A 127 -0.74 9.26 0.78
CA GLY A 127 0.53 9.91 0.46
C GLY A 127 1.54 9.84 1.61
N LYS A 128 2.06 11.00 2.02
CA LYS A 128 3.13 11.11 3.05
C LYS A 128 2.74 10.45 4.38
N HIS A 129 1.46 10.43 4.76
CA HIS A 129 0.99 9.81 6.00
C HIS A 129 1.26 8.30 6.04
N GLY A 130 1.23 7.64 4.88
CA GLY A 130 1.61 6.23 4.74
C GLY A 130 3.11 5.95 4.92
N ILE A 131 3.93 6.97 5.21
CA ILE A 131 5.36 6.82 5.55
C ILE A 131 5.64 7.32 6.97
N ILE A 132 5.23 8.55 7.30
CA ILE A 132 5.58 9.16 8.59
C ILE A 132 4.93 8.46 9.79
N ILE A 133 3.73 7.88 9.63
CA ILE A 133 3.06 7.14 10.72
C ILE A 133 3.75 5.78 10.92
N PRO A 134 4.03 4.97 9.88
CA PRO A 134 4.89 3.80 10.02
C PRO A 134 6.28 4.09 10.63
N GLN A 135 6.96 5.16 10.21
CA GLN A 135 8.26 5.55 10.81
C GLN A 135 8.14 5.78 12.33
N ARG A 136 7.05 6.41 12.78
CA ARG A 136 6.76 6.57 14.22
C ARG A 136 6.61 5.23 14.92
N ILE A 137 5.86 4.30 14.32
CA ILE A 137 5.63 2.94 14.87
C ILE A 137 6.96 2.18 14.99
N LEU A 138 7.83 2.33 14.00
CA LEU A 138 9.15 1.69 13.95
C LEU A 138 10.17 2.36 14.88
N GLY A 139 9.84 3.49 15.51
CA GLY A 139 10.77 4.22 16.38
C GLY A 139 11.91 4.92 15.64
N VAL A 140 11.78 5.12 14.32
CA VAL A 140 12.76 5.85 13.51
C VAL A 140 12.34 7.30 13.28
N LYS A 141 13.24 8.12 12.72
CA LYS A 141 12.95 9.52 12.40
C LYS A 141 11.76 9.62 11.44
N GLN A 142 10.79 10.49 11.76
CA GLN A 142 9.57 10.71 10.97
C GLN A 142 9.78 11.76 9.86
N ASP A 143 10.80 11.59 9.03
CA ASP A 143 11.14 12.53 7.96
C ASP A 143 10.37 12.29 6.65
N GLY A 144 9.67 11.17 6.53
CA GLY A 144 8.94 10.79 5.32
C GLY A 144 9.84 10.23 4.21
N ILE A 145 11.09 9.90 4.52
CA ILE A 145 12.07 9.33 3.60
C ILE A 145 12.34 7.88 3.99
N VAL A 146 12.03 6.94 3.09
CA VAL A 146 12.34 5.53 3.30
C VAL A 146 13.80 5.29 2.91
N GLY A 147 14.71 5.43 3.89
CA GLY A 147 16.13 5.09 3.76
C GLY A 147 16.49 3.76 4.41
N ASN A 148 17.79 3.44 4.44
CA ASN A 148 18.30 2.17 4.98
C ASN A 148 17.88 1.92 6.44
N GLN A 149 17.83 2.95 7.28
CA GLN A 149 17.38 2.80 8.68
C GLN A 149 15.91 2.40 8.78
N THR A 150 15.04 3.01 7.98
CA THR A 150 13.61 2.66 7.92
C THR A 150 13.43 1.22 7.44
N LEU A 151 14.12 0.83 6.36
CA LEU A 151 14.04 -0.54 5.82
C LEU A 151 14.59 -1.59 6.78
N PHE A 152 15.70 -1.30 7.44
CA PHE A 152 16.26 -2.17 8.48
C PHE A 152 15.24 -2.38 9.60
N ALA A 153 14.63 -1.29 10.11
CA ALA A 153 13.61 -1.39 11.16
C ALA A 153 12.37 -2.19 10.71
N VAL A 154 11.95 -2.06 9.44
CA VAL A 154 10.83 -2.85 8.89
C VAL A 154 11.16 -4.35 8.89
N ASN A 155 12.34 -4.72 8.38
CA ASN A 155 12.70 -6.12 8.18
C ASN A 155 13.13 -6.83 9.48
N GLU A 156 13.64 -6.11 10.47
CA GLU A 156 13.98 -6.68 11.79
C GLU A 156 12.77 -6.84 12.71
N TYR A 157 11.65 -6.15 12.42
CA TYR A 157 10.44 -6.28 13.21
C TYR A 157 9.76 -7.63 12.96
N ASP A 158 9.13 -8.22 13.98
CA ASP A 158 8.23 -9.36 13.76
C ASP A 158 7.10 -8.94 12.78
N PRO A 159 6.98 -9.61 11.62
CA PRO A 159 6.10 -9.14 10.56
C PRO A 159 4.61 -9.27 10.92
N ASN A 160 4.23 -10.19 11.81
CA ASN A 160 2.85 -10.29 12.28
C ASN A 160 2.48 -9.11 13.17
N ARG A 161 3.33 -8.83 14.16
CA ARG A 161 3.16 -7.73 15.10
C ARG A 161 3.19 -6.37 14.39
N LEU A 162 4.14 -6.18 13.47
CA LEU A 162 4.22 -4.94 12.70
C LEU A 162 2.96 -4.74 11.85
N PHE A 163 2.50 -5.79 11.16
CA PHE A 163 1.28 -5.72 10.37
C PHE A 163 0.05 -5.35 11.21
N ASP A 164 -0.13 -5.97 12.38
CA ASP A 164 -1.24 -5.64 13.29
C ASP A 164 -1.18 -4.20 13.81
N MET A 165 0.03 -3.72 14.14
CA MET A 165 0.23 -2.33 14.56
C MET A 165 -0.10 -1.34 13.43
N LEU A 166 0.31 -1.65 12.19
CA LEU A 166 0.01 -0.84 11.01
C LEU A 166 -1.49 -0.82 10.70
N ILE A 167 -2.17 -1.96 10.76
CA ILE A 167 -3.64 -2.05 10.61
C ILE A 167 -4.34 -1.16 11.64
N LYS A 168 -3.98 -1.30 12.92
CA LYS A 168 -4.58 -0.50 14.00
C LYS A 168 -4.34 1.00 13.78
N ALA A 169 -3.10 1.37 13.45
CA ALA A 169 -2.75 2.77 13.19
C ALA A 169 -3.51 3.35 11.99
N ARG A 170 -3.72 2.55 10.93
CA ARG A 170 -4.47 2.98 9.75
C ARG A 170 -5.96 3.14 10.04
N ILE A 171 -6.55 2.27 10.87
CA ILE A 171 -7.93 2.44 11.36
C ILE A 171 -8.03 3.73 12.17
N TYR A 172 -7.12 3.98 13.11
CA TYR A 172 -7.13 5.22 13.89
C TYR A 172 -6.98 6.48 13.01
N PHE A 173 -6.14 6.41 11.98
CA PHE A 173 -5.99 7.51 11.03
C PHE A 173 -7.29 7.80 10.25
N ILE A 174 -8.01 6.75 9.84
CA ILE A 174 -9.33 6.90 9.21
C ILE A 174 -10.33 7.54 10.18
N GLU A 175 -10.39 7.07 11.42
CA GLU A 175 -11.27 7.64 12.44
C GLU A 175 -10.98 9.12 12.69
N ASP A 176 -9.70 9.50 12.78
CA ASP A 176 -9.28 10.89 12.97
C ASP A 176 -9.71 11.79 11.79
N ILE A 177 -9.56 11.34 10.54
CA ILE A 177 -10.05 12.07 9.35
C ILE A 177 -11.56 12.27 9.42
N VAL A 178 -12.31 11.22 9.75
CA VAL A 178 -13.77 11.27 9.82
C VAL A 178 -14.20 12.23 10.93
N ASN A 179 -13.62 12.09 12.12
CA ASN A 179 -13.97 12.93 13.27
C ASN A 179 -13.66 14.40 13.02
N LYS A 180 -12.49 14.72 12.42
CA LYS A 180 -12.15 16.09 12.04
C LYS A 180 -13.15 16.66 11.04
N SER A 181 -13.50 15.90 10.00
CA SER A 181 -14.49 16.35 9.02
C SER A 181 -15.88 16.58 9.63
N VAL A 182 -16.28 15.79 10.62
CA VAL A 182 -17.52 15.98 11.38
C VAL A 182 -17.45 17.25 12.21
N LEU A 183 -16.39 17.43 13.00
CA LEU A 183 -16.18 18.59 13.86
C LEU A 183 -16.15 19.90 13.06
N ASP A 184 -15.47 19.91 11.91
CA ASP A 184 -15.40 21.08 11.03
C ASP A 184 -16.79 21.43 10.47
N TYR A 185 -17.58 20.42 10.09
CA TYR A 185 -18.94 20.63 9.60
C TYR A 185 -19.89 21.14 10.69
N GLU A 186 -19.87 20.52 11.87
CA GLU A 186 -20.69 20.94 13.01
C GLU A 186 -20.33 22.35 13.48
N LYS A 187 -19.04 22.68 13.53
CA LYS A 187 -18.56 24.04 13.79
C LYS A 187 -19.09 25.03 12.75
N LYS A 188 -19.12 24.66 11.48
CA LYS A 188 -19.64 25.49 10.39
C LYS A 188 -21.14 25.77 10.50
N ILE A 189 -21.95 24.78 10.93
CA ILE A 189 -23.40 24.94 11.07
C ILE A 189 -23.84 25.42 12.46
N GLY A 190 -22.92 25.52 13.42
CA GLY A 190 -23.18 26.01 14.77
C GLY A 190 -24.04 25.09 15.64
N ARG A 191 -24.20 23.82 15.24
CA ARG A 191 -24.98 22.81 15.98
C ARG A 191 -24.49 21.40 15.67
N ARG A 192 -24.98 20.43 16.44
CA ARG A 192 -24.81 19.01 16.12
C ARG A 192 -25.53 18.66 14.81
N ALA A 193 -24.87 17.89 13.96
CA ALA A 193 -25.40 17.44 12.69
C ALA A 193 -26.20 16.13 12.85
N THR A 194 -27.22 15.95 12.01
CA THR A 194 -27.95 14.67 11.89
C THR A 194 -27.13 13.64 11.12
N GLU A 195 -27.45 12.35 11.27
CA GLU A 195 -26.74 11.28 10.54
C GLU A 195 -26.78 11.49 9.02
N ASN A 196 -27.94 11.90 8.48
CA ASN A 196 -28.10 12.17 7.05
C ASN A 196 -27.20 13.32 6.57
N GLU A 197 -27.05 14.39 7.38
CA GLU A 197 -26.13 15.47 7.07
C GLU A 197 -24.67 15.00 7.10
N LEU A 198 -24.30 14.18 8.09
CA LEU A 198 -22.94 13.64 8.18
C LEU A 198 -22.60 12.76 6.97
N LEU A 199 -23.53 11.90 6.55
CA LEU A 199 -23.36 11.05 5.36
C LEU A 199 -23.39 11.84 4.05
N ARG A 200 -23.92 13.06 4.03
CA ARG A 200 -23.95 13.90 2.83
C ARG A 200 -22.74 14.83 2.73
N TYR A 201 -22.35 15.46 3.83
CA TYR A 201 -21.44 16.61 3.85
C TYR A 201 -20.08 16.36 4.48
N THR A 202 -19.83 15.16 5.02
CA THR A 202 -18.56 14.84 5.70
C THR A 202 -17.91 13.59 5.13
N GLN A 203 -16.67 13.34 5.54
CA GLN A 203 -15.94 12.12 5.19
C GLN A 203 -16.56 10.85 5.80
N LYS A 204 -17.52 10.96 6.73
CA LYS A 204 -18.24 9.81 7.30
C LYS A 204 -18.84 8.90 6.23
N ARG A 205 -19.27 9.48 5.11
CA ARG A 205 -19.84 8.76 3.96
C ARG A 205 -18.92 7.70 3.35
N PHE A 206 -17.60 7.89 3.44
CA PHE A 206 -16.61 6.97 2.88
C PHE A 206 -16.09 5.95 3.89
N LYS A 207 -16.31 6.18 5.19
CA LYS A 207 -15.74 5.39 6.28
C LYS A 207 -15.94 3.88 6.09
N LYS A 208 -17.16 3.46 5.75
CA LYS A 208 -17.48 2.03 5.53
C LYS A 208 -16.63 1.43 4.41
N GLY A 209 -16.48 2.13 3.29
CA GLY A 209 -15.64 1.68 2.16
C GLY A 209 -14.17 1.58 2.53
N TRP A 210 -13.63 2.58 3.23
CA TRP A 210 -12.25 2.57 3.69
C TRP A 210 -11.95 1.43 4.67
N LEU A 211 -12.85 1.15 5.61
CA LEU A 211 -12.69 0.02 6.54
C LEU A 211 -12.80 -1.34 5.81
N ASN A 212 -13.70 -1.46 4.83
CA ASN A 212 -13.78 -2.68 4.02
C ASN A 212 -12.49 -2.93 3.20
N ARG A 213 -11.82 -1.88 2.71
CA ARG A 213 -10.51 -1.99 2.05
C ARG A 213 -9.46 -2.54 3.00
N ILE A 214 -9.44 -2.08 4.25
CA ILE A 214 -8.55 -2.62 5.29
C ILE A 214 -8.86 -4.09 5.58
N GLU A 215 -10.12 -4.49 5.72
CA GLU A 215 -10.43 -5.91 5.93
C GLU A 215 -10.05 -6.79 4.74
N SER A 216 -10.12 -6.25 3.52
CA SER A 216 -9.70 -6.97 2.32
C SER A 216 -8.18 -7.11 2.22
N ILE A 217 -7.39 -6.13 2.68
CA ILE A 217 -5.92 -6.20 2.57
C ILE A 217 -5.31 -7.24 3.51
N LYS A 218 -5.99 -7.54 4.63
CA LYS A 218 -5.59 -8.62 5.56
C LYS A 218 -5.57 -10.01 4.92
N LYS A 219 -6.17 -10.16 3.74
CA LYS A 219 -6.32 -11.43 3.03
C LYS A 219 -5.24 -11.66 1.96
N ILE A 220 -4.32 -10.71 1.75
CA ILE A 220 -3.29 -10.75 0.71
C ILE A 220 -1.88 -10.43 1.23
#